data_AF-A0A832J3U0-F1
#
_entry.id   AF-A0A832J3U0-F1
#
_cell.length_a   1.000
_cell.length_b   1.000
_cell.length_c   1.000
_cell.angle_alpha   90.00
_cell.angle_beta   90.00
_cell.angle_gamma   90.00
#
_symmetry.space_group_name_H-M   'P 1'
#
loop_
_entity.id
_entity.type
_entity.pdbx_description
1 polymer ?
#
loop_
_entity_poly.entity_id
_entity_poly.type
_entity_poly.pdbx_seq_one_letter_code
_entity_poly.pdbx_strand_id
1 'polypeptide(L)' 'LEKAHELAAELAAGPPLVQAAIKEVVREAENMKFQDALDMITGSKFPTVKTLYSSEDQLEGARAFAEKRDPVWKGR' A
#
# COMPACT_ATOMS: atom_id res chain seq x y z
N LEU A 1 16.56 19.84 -7.83
CA LEU A 1 16.02 19.19 -6.62
C LEU A 1 14.51 19.39 -6.47
N GLU A 2 13.94 20.49 -6.95
CA GLU A 2 12.49 20.79 -6.90
C GLU A 2 11.58 19.61 -7.26
N LYS A 3 11.77 18.99 -8.44
CA LYS A 3 10.98 17.82 -8.86
C LYS A 3 11.06 16.62 -7.93
N ALA A 4 12.20 16.38 -7.30
CA ALA A 4 12.35 15.29 -6.33
C ALA A 4 11.56 15.58 -5.04
N HIS A 5 11.50 16.84 -4.62
CA HIS A 5 10.69 17.25 -3.46
C HIS A 5 9.19 17.23 -3.76
N GLU A 6 8.77 17.64 -4.96
CA GLU A 6 7.38 17.51 -5.40
C GLU A 6 6.92 16.04 -5.32
N LEU A 7 7.71 15.12 -5.87
CA LEU A 7 7.40 13.68 -5.81
C LEU A 7 7.37 13.16 -4.37
N ALA A 8 8.32 13.59 -3.52
CA ALA A 8 8.34 13.19 -2.12
C ALA A 8 7.08 13.68 -1.37
N ALA A 9 6.60 14.88 -1.67
CA ALA A 9 5.39 15.42 -1.08
C ALA A 9 4.14 14.63 -1.51
N GLU A 10 4.06 14.24 -2.79
CA GLU A 10 2.98 13.40 -3.30
C GLU A 10 2.97 12.02 -2.61
N LEU A 11 4.13 11.39 -2.50
CA LEU A 11 4.26 10.12 -1.78
C LEU A 11 3.88 10.26 -0.31
N ALA A 12 4.33 11.30 0.37
CA ALA A 12 4.02 11.53 1.79
C ALA A 12 2.53 11.79 2.05
N ALA A 13 1.78 12.33 1.08
CA ALA A 13 0.33 12.51 1.17
C ALA A 13 -0.47 11.23 0.89
N GLY A 14 0.16 10.24 0.25
CA GLY A 14 -0.47 8.96 -0.09
C GLY A 14 -0.57 7.97 1.08
N PRO A 15 -1.23 6.82 0.85
CA PRO A 15 -1.38 5.76 1.85
C PRO A 15 -0.04 5.07 2.15
N PRO A 16 0.57 5.25 3.33
CA PRO A 16 1.91 4.75 3.62
C PRO A 16 1.98 3.22 3.64
N LEU A 17 0.93 2.54 4.13
CA LEU A 17 0.90 1.07 4.18
C LEU A 17 0.75 0.44 2.79
N VAL A 18 0.02 1.07 1.87
CA VAL A 18 -0.09 0.61 0.48
C VAL A 18 1.25 0.77 -0.24
N GLN A 19 1.95 1.89 -0.02
CA GLN A 19 3.28 2.11 -0.60
C GLN A 19 4.31 1.10 -0.08
N ALA A 20 4.28 0.78 1.21
CA ALA A 20 5.11 -0.29 1.77
C ALA A 20 4.76 -1.65 1.13
N ALA A 21 3.47 -1.96 1.02
CA ALA A 21 2.98 -3.22 0.46
C ALA A 21 3.38 -3.43 -0.99
N ILE A 22 3.09 -2.46 -1.87
CA ILE A 22 3.41 -2.60 -3.28
C ILE A 22 4.92 -2.68 -3.52
N LYS A 23 5.72 -1.97 -2.70
CA LYS A 23 7.18 -1.99 -2.81
C LYS A 23 7.78 -3.34 -2.41
N GLU A 24 7.26 -3.99 -1.36
CA GLU A 24 7.65 -5.37 -1.03
C GLU A 24 7.24 -6.33 -2.14
N VAL A 25 5.97 -6.28 -2.56
CA VAL A 25 5.44 -7.18 -3.59
C VAL A 25 6.22 -7.06 -4.90
N VAL A 26 6.49 -5.85 -5.39
CA VAL A 26 7.23 -5.66 -6.65
C VAL A 26 8.64 -6.24 -6.56
N ARG A 27 9.36 -6.01 -5.45
CA ARG A 27 10.73 -6.52 -5.26
C ARG A 27 10.78 -8.05 -5.21
N GLU A 28 9.85 -8.65 -4.50
CA GLU A 28 9.83 -10.10 -4.32
C GLU A 28 9.31 -10.82 -5.57
N ALA A 29 8.30 -10.24 -6.24
CA ALA A 29 7.69 -10.84 -7.42
C ALA A 29 8.62 -10.93 -8.65
N GLU A 30 9.67 -10.10 -8.72
CA GLU A 30 10.66 -10.11 -9.81
C GLU A 30 11.31 -11.50 -10.04
N ASN A 31 11.40 -12.32 -8.99
CA ASN A 31 11.98 -13.67 -9.05
C ASN A 31 10.98 -14.77 -8.66
N MET A 32 9.67 -14.50 -8.74
CA MET A 32 8.61 -15.46 -8.46
C MET A 32 7.89 -15.89 -9.73
N LYS A 33 7.29 -17.08 -9.71
CA LYS A 33 6.25 -17.39 -10.69
C LYS A 33 5.03 -16.52 -10.41
N PHE A 34 4.35 -16.11 -11.48
CA PHE A 34 3.19 -15.24 -11.39
C PHE A 34 2.12 -15.75 -10.40
N GLN A 35 1.77 -17.04 -10.46
CA GLN A 35 0.76 -17.62 -9.57
C GLN A 35 1.22 -17.63 -8.11
N ASP A 36 2.50 -17.92 -7.85
CA ASP A 36 3.04 -17.94 -6.48
C ASP A 36 2.96 -16.53 -5.85
N ALA A 37 3.27 -15.48 -6.62
CA ALA A 37 3.14 -14.11 -6.17
C ALA A 37 1.67 -13.75 -5.84
N LEU A 38 0.72 -14.13 -6.69
CA LEU A 38 -0.71 -13.92 -6.42
C LEU A 38 -1.17 -14.67 -5.17
N ASP A 39 -0.75 -15.93 -4.98
CA ASP A 39 -1.09 -16.74 -3.82
C ASP A 39 -0.51 -16.14 -2.52
N MET A 40 0.67 -15.50 -2.59
CA MET A 40 1.25 -14.78 -1.46
C MET A 40 0.48 -13.49 -1.13
N ILE A 41 0.05 -12.72 -2.12
CA ILE A 41 -0.75 -11.50 -1.92
C ILE A 41 -2.12 -11.85 -1.35
N THR A 42 -2.87 -12.71 -2.04
CA THR A 42 -4.24 -13.10 -1.65
C THR A 42 -4.28 -13.86 -0.33
N GLY A 43 -3.24 -14.65 -0.05
CA GLY A 43 -3.06 -15.33 1.23
C GLY A 43 -2.51 -14.43 2.35
N SER A 44 -2.30 -13.13 2.11
CA SER A 44 -1.72 -12.18 3.09
C SER A 44 -0.39 -12.67 3.70
N LYS A 45 0.44 -13.33 2.89
CA LYS A 45 1.70 -13.94 3.34
C LYS A 45 2.85 -12.93 3.37
N PHE A 46 2.78 -11.89 2.55
CA PHE A 46 3.70 -10.75 2.66
C PHE A 46 3.41 -9.98 3.96
N PRO A 47 4.41 -9.75 4.82
CA PRO A 47 4.24 -9.03 6.08
C PRO A 47 3.57 -7.66 5.91
N THR A 48 3.96 -6.89 4.89
CA THR A 48 3.38 -5.56 4.64
C THR A 48 1.95 -5.62 4.12
N VAL A 49 1.61 -6.63 3.31
CA VAL A 49 0.22 -6.89 2.86
C VAL A 49 -0.65 -7.27 4.06
N LYS A 50 -0.16 -8.12 4.95
CA LYS A 50 -0.87 -8.49 6.18
C LYS A 50 -1.13 -7.28 7.07
N THR A 51 -0.13 -6.43 7.27
CA THR A 51 -0.28 -5.17 8.02
C THR A 51 -1.31 -4.27 7.36
N LEU A 52 -1.21 -4.04 6.04
CA LEU A 52 -2.19 -3.25 5.30
C LEU A 52 -3.62 -3.80 5.48
N TYR A 53 -3.86 -5.09 5.22
CA TYR A 53 -5.22 -5.63 5.26
C TYR A 53 -5.85 -5.66 6.65
N SER A 54 -5.05 -5.65 7.71
CA SER A 54 -5.53 -5.57 9.10
C SER A 54 -5.57 -4.15 9.66
N SER A 55 -5.17 -3.15 8.89
CA SER A 55 -5.04 -1.75 9.34
C SER A 55 -6.36 -0.99 9.40
N GLU A 56 -6.38 0.08 10.22
CA GLU A 56 -7.45 1.08 10.17
C GLU A 56 -7.45 1.81 8.81
N ASP A 57 -6.27 2.00 8.22
CA ASP A 57 -6.09 2.67 6.93
C ASP A 57 -6.79 1.94 5.78
N GLN A 58 -6.82 0.61 5.78
CA GLN A 58 -7.54 -0.16 4.76
C GLN A 58 -9.05 0.16 4.78
N LEU A 59 -9.64 0.25 5.98
CA LEU A 59 -11.05 0.61 6.14
C LEU A 59 -11.28 2.10 5.81
N GLU A 60 -10.35 2.96 6.19
CA GLU A 60 -10.43 4.39 5.91
C GLU A 60 -10.39 4.69 4.42
N GLY A 61 -9.54 4.01 3.64
CA GLY A 61 -9.51 4.18 2.19
C GLY A 61 -10.84 3.86 1.52
N ALA A 62 -11.47 2.75 1.92
CA ALA A 62 -12.79 2.37 1.43
C ALA A 62 -13.89 3.37 1.84
N ARG A 63 -13.84 3.84 3.10
CA ARG A 63 -14.79 4.82 3.63
C ARG A 63 -14.66 6.20 2.96
N ALA A 64 -13.45 6.73 2.86
CA ALA A 64 -13.17 8.02 2.23
C ALA A 64 -13.62 8.02 0.75
N PHE A 65 -13.39 6.92 0.05
CA PHE A 65 -13.91 6.71 -1.30
C PHE A 65 -15.45 6.77 -1.36
N ALA A 66 -16.13 6.01 -0.48
CA ALA A 66 -17.59 5.98 -0.42
C ALA A 66 -18.18 7.36 -0.05
N GLU A 67 -17.51 8.09 0.84
CA GLU A 67 -17.92 9.42 1.32
C GLU A 67 -17.46 10.57 0.41
N LYS A 68 -16.68 10.28 -0.65
CA LYS A 68 -16.13 11.27 -1.61
C LYS A 68 -15.32 12.38 -0.93
N ARG A 69 -14.51 12.01 0.05
CA ARG A 69 -13.59 12.93 0.75
C ARG A 69 -12.17 12.40 0.70
N ASP A 70 -11.23 13.25 1.06
CA ASP A 70 -9.85 12.82 1.21
C ASP A 70 -9.72 11.86 2.43
N PRO A 71 -8.91 10.80 2.30
CA PRO A 71 -8.63 9.86 3.39
C PRO A 71 -7.65 10.44 4.40
N VAL A 72 -7.78 10.01 5.66
CA VAL A 72 -6.83 10.37 6.74
C VAL A 72 -6.01 9.14 7.13
N TRP A 73 -4.81 9.03 6.59
CA TRP A 73 -3.90 7.92 6.86
C TRP A 73 -3.22 8.04 8.22
N LYS A 74 -3.20 6.95 8.99
CA LYS A 74 -2.57 6.87 10.31
C LYS A 74 -1.35 5.95 10.34
N GLY A 75 -1.11 5.20 9.27
CA GLY A 75 -0.01 4.23 9.15
C GLY A 75 -0.15 3.03 10.07
N ARG A 76 -1.38 2.66 10.46
CA ARG A 76 -1.66 1.55 11.37
C ARG A 76 -3.00 0.89 11.11
#